data_AF-A0A4R8VB15-F1
#
_entry.id   AF-A0A4R8VB15-F1
#
_cell.length_a   1.000
_cell.length_b   1.000
_cell.length_c   1.000
_cell.angle_alpha   90.00
_cell.angle_beta   90.00
_cell.angle_gamma   90.00
#
_symmetry.space_group_name_H-M   'P 1'
#
loop_
_entity.id
_entity.type
_entity.pdbx_description
1 polymer ?
#
loop_
_entity_poly.entity_id
_entity_poly.type
_entity_poly.pdbx_seq_one_letter_code
_entity_poly.pdbx_strand_id
1 'polypeptide(L)'
;MRRPVILGIRRGGRASAAGTFVGVAFVTALVLGGVVAPASAVTGIEVSRDGMTFTGALPGTLFDQITVSVPGDTQSTVLYVRNAGSTAGFLRVALTSVTVSDPALAEALTVSAATADFPGAPVALAEAEPCHVLTEGDLVAPGGVVRISSALRFGDLQGTIGQNGSATFSFRVSLSDAVVGSLLPTECGSGTTIPAAGDDSIPLAHTGAEPPAAMIMGTAVMLGVGLFLLVTARRRREAKE
;
A
#
# COMPACT_ATOMS: atom_id res chain seq x y z
N MET A 1 4.53 13.25 49.29
CA MET A 1 3.20 13.34 49.92
C MET A 1 2.19 12.71 48.96
N ARG A 2 1.66 11.50 49.28
CA ARG A 2 0.23 11.23 49.57
C ARG A 2 -0.69 11.55 48.36
N ARG A 3 -1.40 10.64 47.67
CA ARG A 3 -1.84 9.24 47.89
C ARG A 3 -2.27 8.60 46.54
N PRO A 4 -2.23 7.26 46.39
CA PRO A 4 -2.94 6.55 45.31
C PRO A 4 -4.42 6.34 45.67
N VAL A 5 -5.32 6.47 44.69
CA VAL A 5 -6.75 6.13 44.83
C VAL A 5 -6.97 4.78 44.17
N ILE A 6 -7.14 3.76 45.01
CA ILE A 6 -7.59 2.40 44.65
C ILE A 6 -9.11 2.43 44.72
N LEU A 7 -9.81 2.23 43.60
CA LEU A 7 -11.25 1.98 43.58
C LEU A 7 -11.52 0.55 43.12
N GLY A 8 -11.63 -0.35 44.09
CA GLY A 8 -12.20 -1.68 43.89
C GLY A 8 -13.68 -1.65 44.25
N ILE A 9 -14.56 -2.12 43.37
CA ILE A 9 -15.97 -2.38 43.70
C ILE A 9 -16.44 -3.70 43.07
N ARG A 10 -16.53 -4.68 43.98
CA ARG A 10 -17.59 -5.69 44.20
C ARG A 10 -17.94 -6.69 43.09
N ARG A 11 -17.43 -7.91 43.32
CA ARG A 11 -18.17 -9.16 43.15
C ARG A 11 -19.38 -9.21 44.09
N GLY A 12 -20.57 -9.37 43.54
CA GLY A 12 -21.72 -10.05 44.16
C GLY A 12 -22.21 -11.05 43.12
N GLY A 13 -22.57 -12.29 43.42
CA GLY A 13 -23.19 -12.81 44.63
C GLY A 13 -24.34 -13.69 44.15
N ARG A 14 -24.18 -15.00 44.36
CA ARG A 14 -25.03 -16.12 43.93
C ARG A 14 -26.52 -15.93 44.27
N ALA A 15 -27.41 -16.52 43.46
CA ALA A 15 -28.55 -17.32 43.96
C ALA A 15 -29.22 -18.12 42.84
N SER A 16 -29.38 -19.42 43.11
CA SER A 16 -30.11 -20.42 42.34
C SER A 16 -31.63 -20.17 42.35
N ALA A 17 -32.32 -20.60 41.30
CA ALA A 17 -33.67 -21.15 41.40
C ALA A 17 -33.93 -22.12 40.24
N ALA A 18 -34.02 -23.40 40.56
CA ALA A 18 -34.57 -24.43 39.68
C ALA A 18 -36.09 -24.22 39.59
N GLY A 19 -36.61 -24.21 38.36
CA GLY A 19 -38.03 -24.12 38.07
C GLY A 19 -38.33 -24.86 36.78
N THR A 20 -38.70 -26.13 36.92
CA THR A 20 -39.20 -26.98 35.83
C THR A 20 -40.61 -26.52 35.46
N PHE A 21 -40.75 -25.79 34.35
CA PHE A 21 -42.05 -25.56 33.70
C PHE A 21 -41.98 -26.08 32.27
N VAL A 22 -42.65 -27.21 32.05
CA VAL A 22 -42.99 -27.73 30.72
C VAL A 22 -44.11 -26.83 30.18
N GLY A 23 -43.74 -25.89 29.33
CA GLY A 23 -44.65 -25.04 28.58
C GLY A 23 -44.07 -24.80 27.21
N VAL A 24 -44.57 -25.52 26.21
CA VAL A 24 -44.23 -25.31 24.80
C VAL A 24 -44.88 -24.00 24.37
N ALA A 25 -44.24 -22.88 24.70
CA ALA A 25 -44.55 -21.58 24.14
C ALA A 25 -43.72 -21.43 22.86
N PHE A 26 -44.37 -21.62 21.71
CA PHE A 26 -43.86 -21.18 20.42
C PHE A 26 -43.71 -19.66 20.46
N VAL A 27 -42.56 -19.16 20.92
CA VAL A 27 -42.15 -17.78 20.71
C VAL A 27 -41.69 -17.71 19.26
N THR A 28 -42.64 -17.42 18.38
CA THR A 28 -42.37 -17.02 17.00
C THR A 28 -41.62 -15.69 17.09
N ALA A 29 -40.29 -15.78 17.20
CA ALA A 29 -39.41 -14.64 17.10
C ALA A 29 -39.62 -14.05 15.70
N LEU A 30 -40.41 -12.99 15.64
CA LEU A 30 -40.56 -12.15 14.46
C LEU A 30 -39.19 -11.53 14.23
N VAL A 31 -38.35 -12.23 13.46
CA VAL A 31 -37.12 -11.69 12.91
C VAL A 31 -37.58 -10.59 11.95
N LEU A 32 -37.73 -9.38 12.48
CA LEU A 32 -37.75 -8.15 11.71
C LEU A 32 -36.40 -8.12 10.99
N GLY A 33 -36.36 -8.76 9.82
CA GLY A 33 -35.27 -8.66 8.88
C GLY A 33 -35.14 -7.19 8.54
N GLY A 34 -34.26 -6.50 9.27
CA GLY A 34 -33.89 -5.13 8.98
C GLY A 34 -33.36 -5.12 7.57
N VAL A 35 -34.15 -4.59 6.64
CA VAL A 35 -33.71 -4.35 5.28
C VAL A 35 -32.68 -3.25 5.40
N VAL A 36 -31.41 -3.63 5.48
CA VAL A 36 -30.30 -2.68 5.45
C VAL A 36 -30.40 -2.05 4.07
N ALA A 37 -30.82 -0.78 4.03
CA ALA A 37 -30.92 -0.08 2.76
C ALA A 37 -29.54 -0.10 2.10
N PRO A 38 -29.45 -0.36 0.78
CA PRO A 38 -28.17 -0.36 0.08
C PRO A 38 -27.54 1.03 0.24
N ALA A 39 -26.31 1.07 0.74
CA ALA A 39 -25.53 2.30 0.81
C ALA A 39 -25.41 2.90 -0.59
N SER A 40 -25.69 4.20 -0.71
CA SER A 40 -25.65 4.89 -1.99
C SER A 40 -24.29 5.55 -2.17
N ALA A 41 -23.63 5.26 -3.30
CA ALA A 41 -22.38 5.93 -3.64
C ALA A 41 -22.65 7.42 -3.89
N VAL A 42 -21.90 8.30 -3.22
CA VAL A 42 -21.97 9.74 -3.50
C VAL A 42 -21.22 9.99 -4.80
N THR A 43 -21.92 10.51 -5.80
CA THR A 43 -21.31 10.90 -7.07
C THR A 43 -20.64 12.27 -6.97
N GLY A 44 -19.61 12.49 -7.79
CA GLY A 44 -18.93 13.79 -7.85
C GLY A 44 -17.76 13.88 -6.88
N ILE A 45 -16.83 12.93 -6.96
CA ILE A 45 -15.52 13.07 -6.30
C ILE A 45 -14.60 13.80 -7.28
N GLU A 46 -13.92 14.83 -6.80
CA GLU A 46 -12.86 15.49 -7.55
C GLU A 46 -11.57 15.47 -6.75
N VAL A 47 -10.44 15.47 -7.46
CA VAL A 47 -9.12 15.28 -6.88
C VAL A 47 -8.18 16.38 -7.33
N SER A 48 -7.17 16.68 -6.51
CA SER A 48 -6.22 17.76 -6.73
C SER A 48 -4.87 17.47 -6.07
N ARG A 49 -3.78 17.96 -6.66
CA ARG A 49 -2.42 17.89 -6.06
C ARG A 49 -2.04 19.16 -5.29
N ASP A 50 -2.59 20.30 -5.72
CA ASP A 50 -2.26 21.63 -5.19
C ASP A 50 -3.30 22.12 -4.16
N GLY A 51 -4.44 21.44 -4.06
CA GLY A 51 -5.58 21.84 -3.24
C GLY A 51 -6.35 23.03 -3.80
N MET A 52 -6.06 23.46 -5.02
CA MET A 52 -6.68 24.61 -5.69
C MET A 52 -7.44 24.20 -6.94
N THR A 53 -6.82 23.37 -7.79
CA THR A 53 -7.39 22.91 -9.06
C THR A 53 -7.90 21.49 -8.90
N PHE A 54 -9.21 21.30 -8.99
CA PHE A 54 -9.87 20.02 -8.80
C PHE A 54 -10.43 19.50 -10.13
N THR A 55 -10.22 18.21 -10.38
CA THR A 55 -10.65 17.53 -11.59
C THR A 55 -11.28 16.18 -11.24
N GLY A 56 -12.15 15.65 -12.10
CA GLY A 56 -12.77 14.32 -11.89
C GLY A 56 -11.79 13.14 -12.01
N ALA A 57 -10.57 13.39 -12.50
CA ALA A 57 -9.49 12.41 -12.59
C ALA A 57 -8.15 13.11 -12.37
N LEU A 58 -7.21 12.43 -11.70
CA LEU A 58 -5.87 12.97 -11.47
C LEU A 58 -5.06 12.88 -12.78
N PRO A 59 -4.46 13.97 -13.28
CA PRO A 59 -3.52 13.88 -14.38
C PRO A 59 -2.23 13.18 -13.90
N GLY A 60 -1.80 12.15 -14.65
CA GLY A 60 -0.61 11.36 -14.36
C GLY A 60 -0.77 10.45 -13.14
N THR A 61 0.34 10.21 -12.43
CA THR A 61 0.41 9.24 -11.32
C THR A 61 0.76 9.91 -10.00
N LEU A 62 0.19 9.45 -8.90
CA LEU A 62 0.33 10.10 -7.60
C LEU A 62 1.79 10.16 -7.10
N PHE A 63 2.59 9.12 -7.39
CA PHE A 63 4.01 9.06 -7.13
C PHE A 63 4.78 9.20 -8.46
N ASP A 64 5.03 10.45 -8.88
CA ASP A 64 5.71 10.79 -10.14
C ASP A 64 7.14 11.33 -9.94
N GLN A 65 7.57 11.50 -8.69
CA GLN A 65 8.83 12.15 -8.34
C GLN A 65 10.06 11.26 -8.59
N ILE A 66 9.88 9.93 -8.68
CA ILE A 66 11.00 9.00 -8.79
C ILE A 66 10.85 8.14 -10.04
N THR A 67 11.80 8.34 -10.95
CA THR A 67 11.94 7.52 -12.15
C THR A 67 12.60 6.17 -11.86
N VAL A 68 13.30 6.01 -10.72
CA VAL A 68 13.98 4.78 -10.29
C VAL A 68 14.01 4.69 -8.76
N SER A 69 13.29 3.74 -8.15
CA SER A 69 13.34 3.51 -6.69
C SER A 69 14.44 2.53 -6.30
N VAL A 70 15.09 2.75 -5.15
CA VAL A 70 16.03 1.81 -4.52
C VAL A 70 15.54 1.33 -3.16
N PRO A 71 15.96 0.14 -2.70
CA PRO A 71 15.65 -0.32 -1.35
C PRO A 71 16.04 0.72 -0.29
N GLY A 72 15.14 0.95 0.67
CA GLY A 72 15.26 1.99 1.69
C GLY A 72 14.61 3.33 1.31
N ASP A 73 14.24 3.55 0.04
CA ASP A 73 13.59 4.78 -0.36
C ASP A 73 12.22 4.96 0.27
N THR A 74 11.88 6.21 0.55
CA THR A 74 10.54 6.61 0.97
C THR A 74 10.08 7.79 0.14
N GLN A 75 8.92 7.65 -0.47
CA GLN A 75 8.22 8.73 -1.15
C GLN A 75 6.99 9.13 -0.34
N SER A 76 6.71 10.42 -0.31
CA SER A 76 5.51 10.95 0.32
C SER A 76 4.91 12.02 -0.56
N THR A 77 3.59 11.99 -0.67
CA THR A 77 2.82 12.86 -1.55
C THR A 77 1.51 13.24 -0.87
N VAL A 78 0.86 14.26 -1.40
CA VAL A 78 -0.37 14.80 -0.87
C VAL A 78 -1.41 14.82 -1.96
N LEU A 79 -2.59 14.31 -1.65
CA LEU A 79 -3.76 14.34 -2.49
C LEU A 79 -4.86 15.09 -1.75
N TYR A 80 -5.52 16.01 -2.44
CA TYR A 80 -6.70 16.68 -1.96
C TYR A 80 -7.92 16.08 -2.64
N VAL A 81 -8.93 15.71 -1.86
CA VAL A 81 -10.17 15.12 -2.34
C VAL A 81 -11.30 16.08 -1.98
N ARG A 82 -12.09 16.46 -2.97
CA ARG A 82 -13.27 17.30 -2.81
C ARG A 82 -14.53 16.47 -3.06
N ASN A 83 -15.51 16.65 -2.17
CA ASN A 83 -16.86 16.19 -2.41
C ASN A 83 -17.59 17.25 -3.25
N ALA A 84 -17.68 17.04 -4.56
CA ALA A 84 -18.46 17.87 -5.47
C ALA A 84 -19.94 17.45 -5.57
N GLY A 85 -20.34 16.41 -4.82
CA GLY A 85 -21.73 16.00 -4.68
C GLY A 85 -22.54 16.94 -3.78
N SER A 86 -23.84 16.67 -3.70
CA SER A 86 -24.80 17.46 -2.90
C SER A 86 -25.03 16.92 -1.48
N THR A 87 -24.47 15.76 -1.14
CA THR A 87 -24.65 15.08 0.15
C THR A 87 -23.31 14.84 0.83
N ALA A 88 -23.28 14.92 2.16
CA ALA A 88 -22.08 14.53 2.90
C ALA A 88 -21.82 13.02 2.75
N GLY A 89 -20.56 12.60 2.82
CA GLY A 89 -20.19 11.20 2.78
C GLY A 89 -18.91 10.93 3.54
N PHE A 90 -18.77 9.71 4.05
CA PHE A 90 -17.56 9.22 4.68
C PHE A 90 -16.52 8.85 3.61
N LEU A 91 -15.32 9.42 3.74
CA LEU A 91 -14.18 9.12 2.90
C LEU A 91 -13.66 7.72 3.20
N ARG A 92 -13.39 6.99 2.14
CA ARG A 92 -12.65 5.73 2.17
C ARG A 92 -11.61 5.72 1.07
N VAL A 93 -10.38 5.33 1.43
CA VAL A 93 -9.24 5.20 0.53
C VAL A 93 -8.78 3.75 0.57
N ALA A 94 -8.76 3.12 -0.59
CA ALA A 94 -8.33 1.74 -0.74
C ALA A 94 -7.21 1.60 -1.77
N LEU A 95 -6.31 0.65 -1.53
CA LEU A 95 -5.32 0.16 -2.48
C LEU A 95 -5.97 -0.88 -3.39
N THR A 96 -5.80 -0.75 -4.71
CA THR A 96 -6.39 -1.65 -5.71
C THR A 96 -5.52 -1.75 -6.95
N SER A 97 -5.91 -2.63 -7.88
CA SER A 97 -5.24 -2.83 -9.17
C SER A 97 -3.74 -3.08 -9.01
N VAL A 98 -3.36 -3.85 -8.00
CA VAL A 98 -1.97 -4.17 -7.72
C VAL A 98 -1.50 -5.23 -8.71
N THR A 99 -0.39 -4.96 -9.40
CA THR A 99 0.31 -5.91 -10.26
C THR A 99 1.79 -5.77 -9.99
N VAL A 100 2.44 -6.89 -9.62
CA VAL A 100 3.86 -6.91 -9.26
C VAL A 100 4.53 -8.07 -10.01
N SER A 101 5.73 -7.84 -10.53
CA SER A 101 6.49 -8.85 -11.27
C SER A 101 7.22 -9.86 -10.38
N ASP A 102 7.46 -9.52 -9.12
CA ASP A 102 8.21 -10.32 -8.13
C ASP A 102 7.45 -10.32 -6.78
N PRO A 103 7.06 -11.48 -6.24
CA PRO A 103 6.41 -11.57 -4.94
C PRO A 103 7.22 -10.96 -3.79
N ALA A 104 8.56 -11.10 -3.79
CA ALA A 104 9.39 -10.51 -2.76
C ALA A 104 9.38 -8.97 -2.83
N LEU A 105 9.25 -8.42 -4.03
CA LEU A 105 9.04 -6.98 -4.22
C LEU A 105 7.66 -6.54 -3.68
N ALA A 106 6.62 -7.35 -3.86
CA ALA A 106 5.28 -7.05 -3.35
C ALA A 106 5.23 -6.98 -1.82
N GLU A 107 6.02 -7.82 -1.13
CA GLU A 107 6.19 -7.80 0.32
C GLU A 107 7.02 -6.62 0.80
N ALA A 108 8.05 -6.23 0.02
CA ALA A 108 8.95 -5.14 0.39
C ALA A 108 8.35 -3.74 0.15
N LEU A 109 7.43 -3.60 -0.81
CA LEU A 109 6.75 -2.32 -1.07
C LEU A 109 5.55 -2.17 -0.15
N THR A 110 5.61 -1.16 0.71
CA THR A 110 4.50 -0.81 1.61
C THR A 110 3.92 0.55 1.26
N VAL A 111 2.60 0.67 1.35
CA VAL A 111 1.86 1.88 1.04
C VAL A 111 0.97 2.26 2.21
N SER A 112 0.88 3.55 2.50
CA SER A 112 -0.07 4.09 3.46
C SER A 112 -0.79 5.30 2.90
N ALA A 113 -2.00 5.54 3.42
CA ALA A 113 -2.75 6.76 3.23
C ALA A 113 -3.37 7.18 4.56
N ALA A 114 -3.29 8.45 4.90
CA ALA A 114 -3.76 8.99 6.16
C ALA A 114 -4.40 10.37 5.96
N THR A 115 -5.36 10.70 6.80
CA THR A 115 -5.92 12.05 6.93
C THR A 115 -5.49 12.66 8.26
N ALA A 116 -5.98 13.87 8.57
CA ALA A 116 -5.67 14.51 9.84
C ALA A 116 -6.22 13.72 11.04
N ASP A 117 -7.42 13.15 10.89
CA ASP A 117 -8.15 12.51 11.99
C ASP A 117 -8.02 10.97 11.96
N PHE A 118 -7.75 10.38 10.80
CA PHE A 118 -7.68 8.93 10.61
C PHE A 118 -6.31 8.50 10.05
N PRO A 119 -5.35 8.12 10.93
CA PRO A 119 -4.08 7.60 10.48
C PRO A 119 -4.27 6.21 9.86
N GLY A 120 -3.71 6.00 8.67
CA GLY A 120 -3.62 4.68 8.06
C GLY A 120 -2.31 3.97 8.40
N ALA A 121 -2.40 2.66 8.62
CA ALA A 121 -1.22 1.82 8.76
C ALA A 121 -0.57 1.58 7.38
N PRO A 122 0.76 1.40 7.32
CA PRO A 122 1.42 0.87 6.13
C PRO A 122 0.96 -0.56 5.84
N VAL A 123 0.67 -0.84 4.58
CA VAL A 123 0.19 -2.14 4.07
C VAL A 123 1.11 -2.59 2.94
N ALA A 124 1.55 -3.84 2.96
CA ALA A 124 2.34 -4.40 1.86
C ALA A 124 1.49 -4.58 0.60
N LEU A 125 2.09 -4.40 -0.59
CA LEU A 125 1.36 -4.62 -1.84
C LEU A 125 0.86 -6.08 -1.96
N ALA A 126 1.56 -7.03 -1.36
CA ALA A 126 1.15 -8.44 -1.30
C ALA A 126 -0.18 -8.67 -0.56
N GLU A 127 -0.56 -7.77 0.35
CA GLU A 127 -1.81 -7.88 1.13
C GLU A 127 -3.04 -7.29 0.41
N ALA A 128 -2.85 -6.79 -0.82
CA ALA A 128 -3.84 -5.98 -1.53
C ALA A 128 -4.78 -6.76 -2.46
N GLU A 129 -5.20 -7.98 -2.10
CA GLU A 129 -6.09 -8.81 -2.93
C GLU A 129 -7.53 -8.95 -2.40
N PRO A 130 -8.57 -8.66 -3.22
CA PRO A 130 -8.52 -7.95 -4.51
C PRO A 130 -8.24 -6.44 -4.33
N CYS A 131 -8.28 -5.97 -3.09
CA CYS A 131 -8.01 -4.60 -2.67
C CYS A 131 -7.88 -4.55 -1.14
N HIS A 132 -7.36 -3.45 -0.60
CA HIS A 132 -7.19 -3.26 0.86
C HIS A 132 -7.51 -1.83 1.28
N VAL A 133 -8.21 -1.62 2.39
CA VAL A 133 -8.53 -0.27 2.90
C VAL A 133 -7.33 0.31 3.64
N LEU A 134 -6.85 1.47 3.19
CA LEU A 134 -5.73 2.16 3.83
C LEU A 134 -6.21 3.09 4.95
N THR A 135 -7.30 3.81 4.72
CA THR A 135 -7.94 4.68 5.72
C THR A 135 -9.42 4.89 5.38
N GLU A 136 -10.24 5.06 6.42
CA GLU A 136 -11.65 5.41 6.31
C GLU A 136 -12.11 6.21 7.53
N GLY A 137 -13.13 7.06 7.35
CA GLY A 137 -13.87 7.63 8.47
C GLY A 137 -14.12 9.13 8.43
N ASP A 138 -13.40 9.90 7.61
CA ASP A 138 -13.61 11.35 7.53
C ASP A 138 -14.96 11.67 6.90
N LEU A 139 -15.81 12.39 7.63
CA LEU A 139 -17.05 12.93 7.07
C LEU A 139 -16.76 14.17 6.23
N VAL A 140 -16.99 14.08 4.93
CA VAL A 140 -16.77 15.16 3.98
C VAL A 140 -18.10 15.78 3.58
N ALA A 141 -18.35 17.00 4.06
CA ALA A 141 -19.53 17.77 3.67
C ALA A 141 -19.53 18.10 2.15
N PRO A 142 -20.69 18.44 1.55
CA PRO A 142 -20.76 18.97 0.19
C PRO A 142 -19.83 20.18 0.02
N GLY A 143 -19.01 20.18 -1.04
CA GLY A 143 -17.96 21.17 -1.28
C GLY A 143 -16.75 21.07 -0.34
N GLY A 144 -16.79 20.17 0.65
CA GLY A 144 -15.70 19.94 1.60
C GLY A 144 -14.49 19.31 0.93
N VAL A 145 -13.31 19.64 1.47
CA VAL A 145 -12.02 19.15 0.98
C VAL A 145 -11.29 18.44 2.11
N VAL A 146 -10.81 17.23 1.84
CA VAL A 146 -9.94 16.48 2.74
C VAL A 146 -8.55 16.37 2.13
N ARG A 147 -7.53 16.57 2.97
CA ARG A 147 -6.13 16.35 2.62
C ARG A 147 -5.73 14.94 3.04
N ILE A 148 -5.29 14.14 2.08
CA ILE A 148 -4.76 12.80 2.27
C ILE A 148 -3.25 12.87 2.08
N SER A 149 -2.50 12.48 3.11
CA SER A 149 -1.06 12.20 2.99
C SER A 149 -0.86 10.73 2.67
N SER A 150 -0.13 10.45 1.60
CA SER A 150 0.19 9.09 1.18
C SER A 150 1.69 8.89 1.17
N ALA A 151 2.13 7.69 1.55
CA ALA A 151 3.52 7.31 1.51
C ALA A 151 3.70 5.95 0.82
N LEU A 152 4.74 5.86 0.00
CA LEU A 152 5.25 4.62 -0.57
C LEU A 152 6.63 4.39 0.03
N ARG A 153 6.87 3.22 0.60
CA ARG A 153 8.15 2.84 1.18
C ARG A 153 8.66 1.58 0.54
N PHE A 154 9.91 1.61 0.13
CA PHE A 154 10.62 0.44 -0.32
C PHE A 154 11.44 -0.11 0.84
N GLY A 155 11.02 -1.27 1.35
CA GLY A 155 11.77 -2.03 2.33
C GLY A 155 13.14 -2.47 1.84
N ASP A 156 13.91 -3.08 2.74
CA ASP A 156 15.21 -3.62 2.41
C ASP A 156 15.07 -4.93 1.62
N LEU A 157 15.76 -5.02 0.49
CA LEU A 157 15.88 -6.24 -0.30
C LEU A 157 17.36 -6.57 -0.45
N GLN A 158 17.69 -7.85 -0.23
CA GLN A 158 19.06 -8.31 -0.22
C GLN A 158 19.48 -8.91 -1.57
N GLY A 159 20.71 -8.64 -2.00
CA GLY A 159 21.28 -9.21 -3.21
C GLY A 159 20.61 -8.73 -4.50
N THR A 160 20.19 -9.69 -5.33
CA THR A 160 19.56 -9.42 -6.64
C THR A 160 18.03 -9.50 -6.61
N ILE A 161 17.42 -9.63 -5.42
CA ILE A 161 15.96 -9.75 -5.28
C ILE A 161 15.31 -8.43 -5.69
N GLY A 162 14.24 -8.51 -6.49
CA GLY A 162 13.57 -7.33 -7.02
C GLY A 162 14.35 -6.57 -8.10
N GLN A 163 15.56 -6.99 -8.50
CA GLN A 163 16.26 -6.32 -9.60
C GLN A 163 15.46 -6.41 -10.90
N ASN A 164 15.33 -5.29 -11.61
CA ASN A 164 14.47 -5.14 -12.79
C ASN A 164 12.98 -5.48 -12.53
N GLY A 165 12.58 -5.54 -11.27
CA GLY A 165 11.19 -5.73 -10.87
C GLY A 165 10.36 -4.48 -11.18
N SER A 166 9.05 -4.70 -11.25
CA SER A 166 8.05 -3.67 -11.50
C SER A 166 6.86 -3.87 -10.58
N ALA A 167 6.26 -2.77 -10.16
CA ALA A 167 4.99 -2.76 -9.46
C ALA A 167 4.12 -1.61 -9.99
N THR A 168 2.87 -1.92 -10.29
CA THR A 168 1.82 -0.94 -10.57
C THR A 168 0.69 -1.11 -9.57
N PHE A 169 0.10 0.00 -9.15
CA PHE A 169 -1.03 0.02 -8.22
C PHE A 169 -1.79 1.33 -8.34
N SER A 170 -3.02 1.34 -7.83
CA SER A 170 -3.89 2.51 -7.82
C SER A 170 -4.52 2.71 -6.45
N PHE A 171 -4.88 3.95 -6.15
CA PHE A 171 -5.80 4.25 -5.06
C PHE A 171 -7.21 4.38 -5.59
N ARG A 172 -8.16 3.79 -4.87
CA ARG A 172 -9.58 4.04 -5.06
C ARG A 172 -10.07 4.92 -3.93
N VAL A 173 -10.61 6.08 -4.30
CA VAL A 173 -11.21 7.01 -3.37
C VAL A 173 -12.72 7.00 -3.58
N SER A 174 -13.46 6.71 -2.52
CA SER A 174 -14.92 6.69 -2.52
C SER A 174 -15.49 7.51 -1.37
N LEU A 175 -16.71 8.03 -1.58
CA LEU A 175 -17.54 8.64 -0.56
C LEU A 175 -18.83 7.84 -0.45
N SER A 176 -19.19 7.44 0.76
CA SER A 176 -20.43 6.71 1.03
C SER A 176 -21.21 7.35 2.19
N ASP A 177 -22.53 7.19 2.17
CA ASP A 177 -23.40 7.53 3.31
C ASP A 177 -23.43 6.42 4.38
N ALA A 178 -22.78 5.29 4.10
CA ALA A 178 -22.64 4.16 5.00
C ALA A 178 -21.90 4.56 6.28
N VAL A 179 -22.37 4.06 7.41
CA VAL A 179 -21.68 4.24 8.69
C VAL A 179 -20.30 3.58 8.62
N VAL A 180 -19.27 4.27 9.12
CA VAL A 180 -17.89 3.76 9.19
C VAL A 180 -17.87 2.35 9.81
N GLY A 181 -17.15 1.42 9.19
CA GLY A 181 -17.08 0.01 9.61
C GLY A 181 -18.26 -0.86 9.20
N SER A 182 -19.31 -0.33 8.55
CA SER A 182 -20.41 -1.17 8.04
C SER A 182 -20.07 -1.90 6.73
N LEU A 183 -19.06 -1.41 6.00
CA LEU A 183 -18.57 -2.01 4.75
C LEU A 183 -17.44 -2.99 5.04
N LEU A 184 -17.46 -4.15 4.40
CA LEU A 184 -16.40 -5.14 4.57
C LEU A 184 -15.05 -4.57 4.14
N PRO A 185 -13.92 -4.92 4.80
CA PRO A 185 -12.60 -4.43 4.40
C PRO A 185 -12.22 -4.76 2.95
N THR A 186 -12.76 -5.86 2.41
CA THR A 186 -12.54 -6.29 1.03
C THR A 186 -13.43 -5.58 -0.01
N GLU A 187 -14.40 -4.76 0.44
CA GLU A 187 -15.28 -3.99 -0.43
C GLU A 187 -14.76 -2.57 -0.64
N CYS A 188 -13.92 -2.36 -1.64
CA CYS A 188 -13.26 -1.06 -1.87
C CYS A 188 -14.13 0.01 -2.54
N GLY A 189 -15.44 -0.23 -2.65
CA GLY A 189 -16.42 0.70 -3.18
C GLY A 189 -16.34 0.97 -4.69
N SER A 190 -17.34 1.68 -5.18
CA SER A 190 -17.33 2.33 -6.49
C SER A 190 -16.89 3.79 -6.29
N GLY A 191 -15.70 4.13 -6.79
CA GLY A 191 -15.08 5.42 -6.54
C GLY A 191 -14.17 5.86 -7.68
N THR A 192 -13.50 6.99 -7.47
CA THR A 192 -12.51 7.51 -8.41
C THR A 192 -11.21 6.72 -8.25
N THR A 193 -10.73 6.12 -9.34
CA THR A 193 -9.43 5.45 -9.38
C THR A 193 -8.35 6.47 -9.70
N ILE A 194 -7.29 6.46 -8.91
CA ILE A 194 -6.14 7.35 -8.99
C ILE A 194 -4.91 6.47 -9.25
N PRO A 195 -4.31 6.54 -10.44
CA PRO A 195 -3.07 5.83 -10.72
C PRO A 195 -1.99 6.27 -9.73
N ALA A 196 -1.40 5.34 -8.99
CA ALA A 196 -0.40 5.67 -7.99
C ALA A 196 1.01 5.51 -8.53
N ALA A 197 1.28 4.40 -9.23
CA ALA A 197 2.46 4.18 -10.05
C ALA A 197 2.05 4.04 -11.52
N GLY A 198 2.84 4.59 -12.44
CA GLY A 198 2.51 4.65 -13.87
C GLY A 198 2.58 3.34 -14.62
N ASP A 199 2.06 3.34 -15.85
CA ASP A 199 2.13 2.22 -16.80
C ASP A 199 3.59 1.94 -17.23
N ASP A 200 4.43 2.98 -17.22
CA ASP A 200 5.88 2.85 -17.17
C ASP A 200 6.26 2.45 -15.73
N SER A 201 6.06 1.16 -15.44
CA SER A 201 6.43 0.49 -14.19
C SER A 201 7.71 1.07 -13.61
N ILE A 202 7.74 1.44 -12.32
CA ILE A 202 8.92 2.01 -11.65
C ILE A 202 10.11 1.06 -11.86
N PRO A 203 11.04 1.36 -12.78
CA PRO A 203 12.18 0.49 -13.00
C PRO A 203 13.06 0.57 -11.76
N LEU A 204 13.37 -0.57 -11.16
CA LEU A 204 14.25 -0.62 -10.01
C LEU A 204 15.71 -0.46 -10.46
N ALA A 205 16.51 0.25 -9.67
CA ALA A 205 17.91 0.48 -10.03
C ALA A 205 18.64 -0.86 -10.14
N HIS A 206 19.41 -1.03 -11.21
CA HIS A 206 20.33 -2.15 -11.34
C HIS A 206 21.55 -1.89 -10.44
N THR A 207 21.47 -2.30 -9.18
CA THR A 207 22.58 -2.20 -8.21
C THR A 207 23.49 -3.43 -8.25
N GLY A 208 23.28 -4.32 -9.22
CA GLY A 208 24.13 -5.48 -9.47
C GLY A 208 25.56 -5.06 -9.75
N ALA A 209 26.47 -5.45 -8.86
CA ALA A 209 27.91 -5.47 -9.08
C ALA A 209 28.28 -6.50 -10.16
N GLU A 210 27.69 -6.37 -11.36
CA GLU A 210 28.22 -7.01 -12.54
C GLU A 210 29.48 -6.21 -12.90
N PRO A 211 30.70 -6.69 -12.61
CA PRO A 211 31.87 -6.09 -13.23
C PRO A 211 31.60 -6.14 -14.73
N PRO A 212 31.70 -5.01 -15.45
CA PRO A 212 31.37 -4.99 -16.87
C PRO A 212 32.11 -6.15 -17.53
N ALA A 213 31.41 -6.99 -18.30
CA ALA A 213 32.02 -8.18 -18.90
C ALA A 213 33.34 -7.87 -19.66
N ALA A 214 33.49 -6.62 -20.10
CA ALA A 214 34.72 -6.03 -20.62
C ALA A 214 35.93 -6.12 -19.65
N MET A 215 35.75 -5.93 -18.33
CA MET A 215 36.81 -6.12 -17.32
C MET A 215 37.18 -7.60 -17.12
N ILE A 216 36.23 -8.53 -17.20
CA ILE A 216 36.52 -9.97 -17.09
C ILE A 216 37.29 -10.44 -18.33
N MET A 217 36.89 -10.00 -19.53
CA MET A 217 37.63 -10.34 -20.76
C MET A 217 39.01 -9.67 -20.81
N GLY A 218 39.14 -8.43 -20.34
CA GLY A 218 40.42 -7.71 -20.34
C GLY A 218 41.49 -8.39 -19.47
N THR A 219 41.12 -8.94 -18.32
CA THR A 219 42.05 -9.66 -17.43
C THR A 219 42.49 -11.01 -18.00
N ALA A 220 41.58 -11.74 -18.64
CA ALA A 220 41.92 -13.00 -19.33
C ALA A 220 42.90 -12.78 -20.49
N VAL A 221 42.72 -11.71 -21.29
CA VAL A 221 43.62 -11.39 -22.42
C VAL A 221 45.00 -10.98 -21.93
N MET A 222 45.09 -10.13 -20.89
CA MET A 222 46.39 -9.71 -20.35
C MET A 222 47.19 -10.86 -19.73
N LEU A 223 46.54 -11.77 -19.00
CA LEU A 223 47.20 -12.97 -18.46
C LEU A 223 47.65 -13.92 -19.59
N GLY A 224 46.84 -14.09 -20.64
CA GLY A 224 47.20 -14.90 -21.80
C GLY A 224 48.42 -14.36 -22.56
N VAL A 225 48.47 -13.05 -22.83
CA VAL A 225 49.59 -12.40 -23.52
C VAL A 225 50.86 -12.45 -22.67
N GLY A 226 50.76 -12.20 -21.37
CA GLY A 226 51.91 -12.28 -20.45
C GLY A 226 52.53 -13.68 -20.41
N LEU A 227 51.70 -14.72 -20.32
CA LEU A 227 52.17 -16.11 -20.30
C LEU A 227 52.82 -16.50 -21.65
N PHE A 228 52.24 -16.05 -22.77
CA PHE A 228 52.79 -16.32 -24.10
C PHE A 228 54.15 -15.64 -24.31
N LEU A 229 54.32 -14.39 -23.87
CA LEU A 229 55.60 -13.68 -23.94
C LEU A 229 56.67 -14.34 -23.04
N LEU A 230 56.30 -14.82 -21.85
CA LEU A 230 57.23 -15.55 -20.97
C LEU A 230 57.70 -16.87 -21.58
N VAL A 231 56.79 -17.66 -22.17
CA VAL A 231 57.14 -18.94 -22.81
C VAL A 231 58.04 -18.75 -24.03
N THR A 232 57.74 -17.75 -24.87
CA THR A 232 58.55 -17.45 -26.06
C THR A 232 59.93 -16.88 -25.70
N ALA A 233 60.03 -16.05 -24.66
CA ALA A 233 61.30 -15.55 -24.15
C ALA A 233 62.19 -16.68 -23.59
N ARG A 234 61.60 -17.66 -22.89
CA ARG A 234 62.34 -18.80 -22.33
C ARG A 234 62.90 -19.72 -23.43
N ARG A 235 62.10 -20.05 -24.45
CA ARG A 235 62.54 -20.86 -25.60
C ARG A 235 63.69 -20.23 -26.39
N ARG A 236 63.74 -18.90 -26.50
CA ARG A 236 64.86 -18.19 -27.18
C ARG A 236 66.17 -18.25 -26.42
N ARG A 237 66.15 -18.45 -25.10
CA ARG A 237 67.37 -18.61 -24.30
C ARG A 237 67.98 -20.00 -24.49
N GLU A 238 67.14 -21.04 -24.53
CA GLU A 238 67.60 -22.43 -24.73
C GLU A 238 68.13 -22.69 -26.15
N ALA A 239 67.72 -21.91 -27.16
CA ALA A 239 68.24 -22.04 -28.53
C ALA A 239 69.59 -21.34 -28.78
N LYS A 240 70.19 -20.72 -27.77
CA LYS A 240 71.48 -20.01 -27.86
C LYS A 240 72.62 -20.68 -27.08
N GLU A 241 72.36 -21.81 -26.42
CA GLU A 241 73.37 -22.72 -25.88
C GLU A 241 73.62 -23.87 -26.86
#